data_AF-A0A1E1WFT3-F1
#
_entry.id   AF-A0A1E1WFT3-F1
#
_cell.length_a   1.000
_cell.length_b   1.000
_cell.length_c   1.000
_cell.angle_alpha   90.00
_cell.angle_beta   90.00
_cell.angle_gamma   90.00
#
_symmetry.space_group_name_H-M   'P 1'
#
loop_
_entity.id
_entity.type
_entity.pdbx_description
1 polymer ?
#
loop_
_entity_poly.entity_id
_entity_poly.type
_entity_poly.pdbx_seq_one_letter_code
_entity_poly.pdbx_strand_id
1 'polypeptide(L)'
;VDTRKTFIGTVLVGLIEKTTDPKVMKAITRMVEEWVKSRSASVALGAGAAPSLREKSILLVKLMQYVEKRFPDDLELNAHFLDIINYVYRDEHLKMTELSMKLEPAFLAGLRCPQPHIRAKFFEVYDTSVRRRIFDRLLYIICSQNWEHIGQHFWIKQCLELLLVCCVSNSQIRLSNTKYLLPSITAVINWADSEERKSFVIFSSVKEESSDGFSDSLDPDKEDVLDMDLDSNSTHKEDLTKNQPNRQRAINQIVCKQSEFLELARRVRTEQLVAAAAQLCHMDDVLAHHTWLRLFPKLWSTLDDRQLGTVMNEIVPFIISG
;
A
#
# COMPACT_ATOMS: atom_id res chain seq x y z
N VAL A 1 -24.85 -7.37 -38.59
CA VAL A 1 -24.85 -8.07 -37.28
C VAL A 1 -24.07 -9.36 -37.35
N ASP A 2 -24.27 -10.18 -38.39
CA ASP A 2 -23.57 -11.47 -38.53
C ASP A 2 -22.06 -11.32 -38.73
N THR A 3 -21.62 -10.35 -39.51
CA THR A 3 -20.19 -10.02 -39.67
C THR A 3 -19.51 -9.66 -38.34
N ARG A 4 -20.17 -8.85 -37.49
CA ARG A 4 -19.67 -8.50 -36.15
C ARG A 4 -19.59 -9.71 -35.24
N LYS A 5 -20.63 -10.55 -35.21
CA LYS A 5 -20.66 -11.78 -34.42
C LYS A 5 -19.53 -12.73 -34.83
N THR A 6 -19.30 -12.90 -36.13
CA THR A 6 -18.19 -13.72 -36.65
C THR A 6 -16.84 -13.12 -36.29
N PHE A 7 -16.67 -11.81 -36.45
CA PHE A 7 -15.43 -11.13 -36.08
C PHE A 7 -15.11 -11.29 -34.59
N ILE A 8 -16.06 -10.97 -33.70
CA ILE A 8 -15.84 -11.07 -32.26
C ILE A 8 -15.74 -12.52 -31.81
N GLY A 9 -16.75 -13.33 -32.12
CA GLY A 9 -16.92 -14.68 -31.57
C GLY A 9 -16.01 -15.73 -32.20
N THR A 10 -15.57 -15.54 -33.45
CA THR A 10 -14.70 -16.50 -34.15
C THR A 10 -13.28 -15.95 -34.28
N VAL A 11 -13.12 -14.74 -34.85
CA VAL A 11 -11.78 -14.22 -35.17
C VAL A 11 -11.06 -13.77 -33.90
N LEU A 12 -11.63 -12.85 -33.11
CA LEU A 12 -10.96 -12.31 -31.92
C LEU A 12 -10.80 -13.36 -30.83
N VAL A 13 -11.84 -14.14 -30.54
CA VAL A 13 -11.73 -15.26 -29.60
C VAL A 13 -10.66 -16.25 -30.06
N GLY A 14 -10.66 -16.65 -31.34
CA GLY A 14 -9.67 -17.55 -31.89
C GLY A 14 -8.24 -17.00 -31.82
N LEU A 15 -8.07 -15.69 -32.02
CA LEU A 15 -6.77 -15.02 -31.86
C LEU A 15 -6.33 -14.99 -30.40
N ILE A 16 -7.20 -14.64 -29.45
CA ILE A 16 -6.88 -14.64 -28.01
C ILE A 16 -6.45 -16.05 -27.57
N GLU A 17 -7.14 -17.07 -28.04
CA GLU A 17 -6.87 -18.46 -27.67
C GLU A 17 -5.55 -19.00 -28.24
N LYS A 18 -5.13 -18.54 -29.42
CA LYS A 18 -4.05 -19.19 -30.20
C LYS A 18 -2.82 -18.32 -30.44
N THR A 19 -2.92 -16.99 -30.34
CA THR A 19 -1.79 -16.11 -30.64
C THR A 19 -0.62 -16.35 -29.69
N THR A 20 0.58 -16.35 -30.25
CA THR A 20 1.85 -16.34 -29.50
C THR A 20 2.56 -14.99 -29.64
N ASP A 21 2.01 -14.05 -30.42
CA ASP A 21 2.56 -12.71 -30.59
C ASP A 21 1.97 -11.76 -29.53
N PRO A 22 2.80 -11.24 -28.60
CA PRO A 22 2.35 -10.30 -27.58
C PRO A 22 1.80 -9.00 -28.18
N LYS A 23 2.24 -8.58 -29.37
CA LYS A 23 1.72 -7.36 -30.03
C LYS A 23 0.27 -7.52 -30.42
N VAL A 24 -0.12 -8.69 -30.91
CA VAL A 24 -1.51 -9.02 -31.24
C VAL A 24 -2.36 -9.01 -29.97
N MET A 25 -1.89 -9.63 -28.89
CA MET A 25 -2.62 -9.63 -27.61
C MET A 25 -2.77 -8.22 -27.03
N LYS A 26 -1.72 -7.39 -27.08
CA LYS A 26 -1.75 -5.97 -26.68
C LYS A 26 -2.76 -5.17 -27.51
N ALA A 27 -2.79 -5.36 -28.83
CA ALA A 27 -3.73 -4.68 -29.72
C ALA A 27 -5.19 -5.07 -29.41
N ILE A 28 -5.45 -6.37 -29.21
CA ILE A 28 -6.79 -6.85 -28.83
C ILE A 28 -7.20 -6.29 -27.46
N THR A 29 -6.29 -6.27 -26.48
CA THR A 29 -6.56 -5.74 -25.14
C THR A 29 -6.91 -4.25 -25.18
N ARG A 30 -6.19 -3.43 -25.96
CA ARG A 30 -6.52 -2.00 -26.20
C ARG A 30 -7.91 -1.83 -26.82
N MET A 31 -8.22 -2.62 -27.84
CA MET A 31 -9.52 -2.57 -28.49
C MET A 31 -10.66 -2.94 -27.52
N VAL A 32 -10.47 -3.96 -26.67
CA VAL A 32 -11.44 -4.34 -25.63
C VAL A 32 -11.58 -3.23 -24.57
N GLU A 33 -10.48 -2.62 -24.14
CA GLU A 33 -10.50 -1.48 -23.22
C GLU A 33 -11.38 -0.35 -23.74
N GLU A 34 -11.15 0.09 -24.98
CA GLU A 34 -11.92 1.16 -25.62
C GLU A 34 -13.41 0.82 -25.65
N TRP A 35 -13.77 -0.43 -25.99
CA TRP A 35 -15.16 -0.87 -25.99
C TRP A 35 -15.77 -0.94 -24.60
N VAL A 36 -15.03 -1.32 -23.57
CA VAL A 36 -15.53 -1.38 -22.18
C VAL A 36 -15.75 0.03 -21.63
N LYS A 37 -14.80 0.94 -21.84
CA LYS A 37 -14.86 2.32 -21.33
C LYS A 37 -15.80 3.24 -22.12
N SER A 38 -16.09 2.92 -23.38
CA SER A 38 -16.98 3.73 -24.21
C SER A 38 -18.45 3.56 -23.81
N ARG A 39 -18.93 4.42 -22.90
CA ARG A 39 -20.37 4.60 -22.62
C ARG A 39 -21.12 5.30 -23.77
N SER A 40 -20.42 6.13 -24.57
CA SER A 40 -21.03 7.10 -25.50
C SER A 40 -20.83 6.80 -27.01
N ALA A 41 -19.96 5.84 -27.37
CA ALA A 41 -19.72 5.50 -28.78
C ALA A 41 -20.94 4.86 -29.48
N SER A 42 -21.89 4.31 -28.71
CA SER A 42 -23.16 3.79 -29.22
C SER A 42 -24.12 4.87 -29.72
N VAL A 43 -23.94 6.12 -29.27
CA VAL A 43 -24.81 7.25 -29.64
C VAL A 43 -24.33 7.94 -30.92
N ALA A 44 -23.01 7.98 -31.16
CA ALA A 44 -22.40 8.69 -32.29
C ALA A 44 -22.22 7.86 -33.57
N LEU A 45 -22.04 6.53 -33.46
CA LEU A 45 -21.72 5.64 -34.60
C LEU A 45 -22.89 4.78 -35.10
N GLY A 46 -24.11 5.08 -34.63
CA GLY A 46 -25.29 4.26 -34.86
C GLY A 46 -25.28 3.00 -33.98
N ALA A 47 -26.43 2.67 -33.41
CA ALA A 47 -26.64 1.62 -32.40
C ALA A 47 -26.26 0.18 -32.84
N GLY A 48 -25.74 -0.03 -34.05
CA GLY A 48 -25.38 -1.33 -34.63
C GLY A 48 -23.88 -1.64 -34.73
N ALA A 49 -22.98 -0.69 -34.50
CA ALA A 49 -21.54 -0.91 -34.68
C ALA A 49 -20.83 -1.43 -33.41
N ALA A 50 -21.24 -0.97 -32.22
CA ALA A 50 -20.57 -1.29 -30.97
C ALA A 50 -20.89 -2.72 -30.47
N PRO A 51 -19.93 -3.40 -29.80
CA PRO A 51 -20.20 -4.68 -29.14
C PRO A 51 -21.22 -4.55 -28.02
N SER A 52 -22.12 -5.53 -27.93
CA SER A 52 -23.03 -5.73 -26.80
C SER A 52 -22.27 -6.11 -25.53
N LEU A 53 -22.91 -5.95 -24.36
CA LEU A 53 -22.34 -6.39 -23.07
C LEU A 53 -21.96 -7.88 -23.09
N ARG A 54 -22.76 -8.73 -23.75
CA ARG A 54 -22.48 -10.16 -23.91
C ARG A 54 -21.20 -10.40 -24.72
N GLU A 55 -21.03 -9.70 -25.83
CA GLU A 55 -19.82 -9.79 -26.67
C GLU A 55 -18.58 -9.29 -25.89
N LYS A 56 -18.69 -8.18 -25.16
CA LYS A 56 -17.61 -7.68 -24.27
C LYS A 56 -17.24 -8.71 -23.20
N SER A 57 -18.24 -9.31 -22.55
CA SER A 57 -18.06 -10.33 -21.51
C SER A 57 -17.27 -11.54 -22.03
N ILE A 58 -17.58 -12.04 -23.23
CA ILE A 58 -16.86 -13.17 -23.84
C ILE A 58 -15.38 -12.83 -24.03
N LEU A 59 -15.08 -11.63 -24.57
CA LEU A 59 -13.70 -11.20 -24.79
C LEU A 59 -12.93 -11.03 -23.47
N LEU A 60 -13.53 -10.41 -22.45
CA LEU A 60 -12.91 -10.24 -21.14
C LEU A 60 -12.61 -11.58 -20.46
N VAL A 61 -13.54 -12.54 -20.53
CA VAL A 61 -13.34 -13.89 -19.98
C VAL A 61 -12.23 -14.63 -20.73
N LYS A 62 -12.13 -14.45 -22.06
CA LYS A 62 -11.04 -15.06 -22.83
C LYS A 62 -9.70 -14.39 -22.52
N LEU A 63 -9.62 -13.07 -22.40
CA LEU A 63 -8.41 -12.39 -21.97
C LEU A 63 -7.97 -12.85 -20.58
N MET A 64 -8.91 -12.96 -19.62
CA MET A 64 -8.65 -13.51 -18.29
C MET A 64 -8.00 -14.89 -18.32
N GLN A 65 -8.45 -15.77 -19.23
CA GLN A 65 -7.94 -17.15 -19.33
C GLN A 65 -6.54 -17.24 -19.95
N TYR A 66 -6.20 -16.33 -20.87
CA TYR A 66 -5.04 -16.50 -21.74
C TYR A 66 -3.92 -15.48 -21.54
N VAL A 67 -4.19 -14.26 -21.03
CA VAL A 67 -3.16 -13.22 -20.89
C VAL A 67 -2.01 -13.68 -19.99
N GLU A 68 -2.29 -13.96 -18.71
CA GLU A 68 -1.26 -14.39 -17.74
C GLU A 68 -0.68 -15.77 -18.11
N LYS A 69 -1.53 -16.69 -18.58
CA LYS A 69 -1.13 -18.06 -18.92
C LYS A 69 -0.17 -18.14 -20.11
N ARG A 70 -0.36 -17.32 -21.14
CA ARG A 70 0.44 -17.34 -22.38
C ARG A 70 1.64 -16.40 -22.32
N PHE A 71 1.51 -15.31 -21.58
CA PHE A 71 2.51 -14.23 -21.52
C PHE A 71 2.88 -13.91 -20.06
N PRO A 72 3.39 -14.89 -19.28
CA PRO A 72 3.69 -14.69 -17.86
C PRO A 72 4.77 -13.61 -17.62
N ASP A 73 5.69 -13.43 -18.57
CA ASP A 73 6.78 -12.46 -18.49
C ASP A 73 6.39 -11.04 -18.94
N ASP A 74 5.25 -10.88 -19.64
CA ASP A 74 4.79 -9.57 -20.12
C ASP A 74 3.92 -8.88 -19.06
N LEU A 75 4.59 -8.36 -18.03
CA LEU A 75 3.94 -7.67 -16.91
C LEU A 75 3.15 -6.43 -17.36
N GLU A 76 3.59 -5.75 -18.42
CA GLU A 76 2.86 -4.60 -18.96
C GLU A 76 1.51 -5.01 -19.56
N LEU A 77 1.48 -6.11 -20.33
CA LEU A 77 0.24 -6.65 -20.87
C LEU A 77 -0.71 -7.09 -19.76
N ASN A 78 -0.19 -7.78 -18.74
CA ASN A 78 -1.00 -8.22 -17.61
C ASN A 78 -1.54 -7.01 -16.82
N ALA A 79 -0.71 -6.02 -16.53
CA ALA A 79 -1.13 -4.79 -15.87
C ALA A 79 -2.22 -4.06 -16.66
N HIS A 80 -2.07 -3.98 -17.99
CA HIS A 80 -3.06 -3.36 -18.87
C HIS A 80 -4.41 -4.10 -18.81
N PHE A 81 -4.40 -5.43 -18.90
CA PHE A 81 -5.61 -6.22 -18.73
C PHE A 81 -6.25 -6.03 -17.35
N LEU A 82 -5.46 -6.07 -16.28
CA LEU A 82 -5.93 -5.86 -14.91
C LEU A 82 -6.52 -4.45 -14.71
N ASP A 83 -5.99 -3.41 -15.34
CA ASP A 83 -6.57 -2.07 -15.28
C ASP A 83 -7.99 -2.02 -15.90
N ILE A 84 -8.28 -2.82 -16.93
CA ILE A 84 -9.63 -2.97 -17.49
C ILE A 84 -10.55 -3.64 -16.46
N ILE A 85 -10.07 -4.71 -15.80
CA ILE A 85 -10.84 -5.40 -14.76
C ILE A 85 -11.13 -4.46 -13.60
N ASN A 86 -10.13 -3.72 -13.11
CA ASN A 86 -10.32 -2.75 -12.04
C ASN A 86 -11.37 -1.68 -12.43
N TYR A 87 -11.35 -1.20 -13.67
CA TYR A 87 -12.37 -0.28 -14.19
C TYR A 87 -13.78 -0.88 -14.12
N VAL A 88 -13.96 -2.15 -14.49
CA VAL A 88 -15.27 -2.84 -14.41
C VAL A 88 -15.82 -2.85 -12.98
N TYR A 89 -14.97 -3.08 -11.98
CA TYR A 89 -15.39 -3.12 -10.57
C TYR A 89 -15.60 -1.73 -9.94
N ARG A 90 -14.95 -0.68 -10.46
CA ARG A 90 -15.15 0.71 -10.01
C ARG A 90 -16.33 1.39 -10.70
N ASP A 91 -16.76 0.89 -11.85
CA ASP A 91 -17.88 1.47 -12.59
C ASP A 91 -19.23 1.05 -11.98
N GLU A 92 -20.02 2.03 -11.55
CA GLU A 92 -21.32 1.82 -10.87
C GLU A 92 -22.31 0.96 -11.67
N HIS A 93 -22.28 1.02 -13.00
CA HIS A 93 -23.20 0.25 -13.84
C HIS A 93 -22.64 -1.13 -14.13
N LEU A 94 -21.37 -1.24 -14.55
CA LEU A 94 -20.77 -2.52 -14.91
C LEU A 94 -20.66 -3.46 -13.71
N LYS A 95 -20.39 -2.93 -12.51
CA LYS A 95 -20.28 -3.74 -11.29
C LYS A 95 -21.60 -4.42 -10.88
N MET A 96 -22.74 -3.88 -11.33
CA MET A 96 -24.07 -4.45 -11.07
C MET A 96 -24.47 -5.52 -12.10
N THR A 97 -23.65 -5.74 -13.13
CA THR A 97 -23.90 -6.77 -14.14
C THR A 97 -23.27 -8.11 -13.76
N GLU A 98 -23.59 -9.17 -14.51
CA GLU A 98 -22.94 -10.49 -14.35
C GLU A 98 -21.40 -10.47 -14.56
N LEU A 99 -20.83 -9.37 -15.08
CA LEU A 99 -19.38 -9.24 -15.25
C LEU A 99 -18.64 -9.39 -13.92
N SER A 100 -19.15 -8.82 -12.83
CA SER A 100 -18.49 -8.90 -11.52
C SER A 100 -18.41 -10.32 -10.96
N MET A 101 -19.35 -11.20 -11.33
CA MET A 101 -19.25 -12.61 -10.96
C MET A 101 -18.29 -13.36 -11.90
N LYS A 102 -18.42 -13.13 -13.23
CA LYS A 102 -17.60 -13.84 -14.23
C LYS A 102 -16.12 -13.48 -14.18
N LEU A 103 -15.79 -12.28 -13.72
CA LEU A 103 -14.43 -11.76 -13.67
C LEU A 103 -13.83 -11.81 -12.25
N GLU A 104 -14.51 -12.43 -11.29
CA GLU A 104 -13.97 -12.65 -9.94
C GLU A 104 -12.57 -13.30 -9.96
N PRO A 105 -12.28 -14.32 -10.81
CA PRO A 105 -10.93 -14.89 -10.86
C PRO A 105 -9.87 -13.85 -11.28
N ALA A 106 -10.21 -12.96 -12.23
CA ALA A 106 -9.32 -11.87 -12.64
C ALA A 106 -9.16 -10.81 -11.54
N PHE A 107 -10.22 -10.54 -10.78
CA PHE A 107 -10.16 -9.63 -9.64
C PHE A 107 -9.21 -10.13 -8.56
N LEU A 108 -9.31 -11.41 -8.20
CA LEU A 108 -8.40 -12.05 -7.24
C LEU A 108 -6.97 -12.14 -7.80
N ALA A 109 -6.79 -12.36 -9.11
CA ALA A 109 -5.47 -12.24 -9.75
C ALA A 109 -4.87 -10.84 -9.57
N GLY A 110 -5.69 -9.78 -9.62
CA GLY A 110 -5.28 -8.42 -9.30
C GLY A 110 -4.79 -8.24 -7.86
N LEU A 111 -5.45 -8.87 -6.88
CA LEU A 111 -5.04 -8.85 -5.46
C LEU A 111 -3.72 -9.57 -5.17
N ARG A 112 -3.28 -10.46 -6.06
CA ARG A 112 -1.96 -11.14 -5.97
C ARG A 112 -0.97 -10.66 -7.01
N CYS A 113 -1.30 -9.61 -7.77
CA CYS A 113 -0.41 -9.06 -8.80
C CYS A 113 0.95 -8.69 -8.17
N PRO A 114 2.10 -9.08 -8.75
CA PRO A 114 3.41 -8.76 -8.19
C PRO A 114 3.66 -7.25 -8.07
N GLN A 115 3.11 -6.47 -9.00
CA GLN A 115 3.26 -5.01 -9.07
C GLN A 115 2.44 -4.32 -7.97
N PRO A 116 3.09 -3.68 -6.96
CA PRO A 116 2.37 -3.15 -5.78
C PRO A 116 1.33 -2.08 -6.14
N HIS A 117 1.63 -1.22 -7.11
CA HIS A 117 0.72 -0.15 -7.52
C HIS A 117 -0.55 -0.67 -8.20
N ILE A 118 -0.50 -1.80 -8.92
CA ILE A 118 -1.69 -2.45 -9.48
C ILE A 118 -2.48 -3.11 -8.36
N ARG A 119 -1.80 -3.92 -7.52
CA ARG A 119 -2.42 -4.60 -6.38
C ARG A 119 -3.18 -3.64 -5.47
N ALA A 120 -2.60 -2.47 -5.18
CA ALA A 120 -3.24 -1.42 -4.38
C ALA A 120 -4.60 -0.97 -4.94
N LYS A 121 -4.74 -0.84 -6.27
CA LYS A 121 -6.03 -0.45 -6.90
C LYS A 121 -7.13 -1.48 -6.68
N PHE A 122 -6.77 -2.77 -6.66
CA PHE A 122 -7.71 -3.87 -6.40
C PHE A 122 -8.02 -3.97 -4.91
N PHE A 123 -7.00 -3.81 -4.06
CA PHE A 123 -7.16 -3.85 -2.62
C PHE A 123 -8.10 -2.73 -2.13
N GLU A 124 -8.05 -1.53 -2.71
CA GLU A 124 -9.00 -0.44 -2.38
C GLU A 124 -10.46 -0.83 -2.59
N VAL A 125 -10.76 -1.51 -3.70
CA VAL A 125 -12.11 -2.03 -4.00
C VAL A 125 -12.48 -3.14 -3.01
N TYR A 126 -11.53 -4.04 -2.73
CA TYR A 126 -11.73 -5.16 -1.83
C TYR A 126 -11.96 -4.72 -0.38
N ASP A 127 -11.16 -3.77 0.12
CA ASP A 127 -11.27 -3.18 1.46
C ASP A 127 -12.63 -2.49 1.68
N THR A 128 -13.14 -1.84 0.63
CA THR A 128 -14.43 -1.15 0.66
C THR A 128 -15.62 -2.12 0.58
N SER A 129 -15.43 -3.30 -0.01
CA SER A 129 -16.50 -4.28 -0.22
C SER A 129 -16.99 -4.96 1.06
N VAL A 130 -16.17 -4.96 2.12
CA VAL A 130 -16.48 -5.60 3.41
C VAL A 130 -16.31 -4.59 4.54
N ARG A 131 -17.26 -4.58 5.49
CA ARG A 131 -17.20 -3.70 6.67
C ARG A 131 -15.83 -3.83 7.37
N ARG A 132 -15.26 -2.69 7.77
CA ARG A 132 -13.95 -2.62 8.43
C ARG A 132 -14.01 -3.02 9.91
N ARG A 133 -14.44 -4.25 10.17
CA ARG A 133 -14.45 -4.89 11.50
C ARG A 133 -13.86 -6.28 11.39
N ILE A 134 -13.11 -6.70 12.41
CA ILE A 134 -12.43 -8.00 12.45
C ILE A 134 -13.42 -9.15 12.24
N PHE A 135 -14.54 -9.14 12.96
CA PHE A 135 -15.55 -10.19 12.85
C PHE A 135 -16.15 -10.30 11.43
N ASP A 136 -16.58 -9.18 10.84
CA ASP A 136 -17.15 -9.17 9.48
C ASP A 136 -16.14 -9.67 8.43
N ARG A 137 -14.87 -9.32 8.57
CA ARG A 137 -13.81 -9.74 7.64
C ARG A 137 -13.40 -11.19 7.81
N LEU A 138 -13.34 -11.69 9.04
CA LEU A 138 -13.10 -13.11 9.30
C LEU A 138 -14.22 -13.97 8.71
N LEU A 139 -15.48 -13.58 8.92
CA LEU A 139 -16.61 -14.28 8.31
C LEU A 139 -16.55 -14.23 6.79
N TYR A 140 -16.22 -13.08 6.20
CA TYR A 140 -16.08 -12.98 4.76
C TYR A 140 -15.00 -13.92 4.22
N ILE A 141 -13.82 -13.96 4.86
CA ILE A 141 -12.71 -14.85 4.50
C ILE A 141 -13.13 -16.33 4.55
N ILE A 142 -13.87 -16.72 5.58
CA ILE A 142 -14.20 -18.13 5.87
C ILE A 142 -15.45 -18.59 5.09
N CYS A 143 -16.48 -17.75 4.99
CA CYS A 143 -17.81 -18.17 4.57
C CYS A 143 -18.18 -17.71 3.16
N SER A 144 -17.58 -16.61 2.69
CA SER A 144 -18.06 -15.92 1.48
C SER A 144 -17.06 -15.97 0.34
N GLN A 145 -15.76 -15.80 0.62
CA GLN A 145 -14.75 -15.73 -0.42
C GLN A 145 -14.42 -17.12 -0.96
N ASN A 146 -14.55 -17.30 -2.28
CA ASN A 146 -14.04 -18.48 -2.96
C ASN A 146 -12.54 -18.31 -3.25
N TRP A 147 -11.70 -19.04 -2.51
CA TRP A 147 -10.25 -19.01 -2.66
C TRP A 147 -9.71 -19.95 -3.75
N GLU A 148 -10.53 -20.85 -4.31
CA GLU A 148 -10.12 -21.82 -5.33
C GLU A 148 -9.48 -21.13 -6.55
N HIS A 149 -10.01 -19.96 -6.92
CA HIS A 149 -9.51 -19.12 -8.01
C HIS A 149 -8.03 -18.73 -7.89
N ILE A 150 -7.51 -18.66 -6.66
CA ILE A 150 -6.10 -18.40 -6.37
C ILE A 150 -5.50 -19.49 -5.47
N GLY A 151 -6.06 -20.71 -5.49
CA GLY A 151 -5.65 -21.82 -4.62
C GLY A 151 -4.21 -22.29 -4.84
N GLN A 152 -3.64 -22.05 -6.02
CA GLN A 152 -2.23 -22.32 -6.32
C GLN A 152 -1.26 -21.27 -5.74
N HIS A 153 -1.78 -20.20 -5.13
CA HIS A 153 -1.01 -19.13 -4.53
C HIS A 153 -1.22 -19.09 -3.02
N PHE A 154 -0.27 -18.50 -2.29
CA PHE A 154 -0.38 -18.31 -0.85
C PHE A 154 -1.39 -17.19 -0.50
N TRP A 155 -2.68 -17.47 -0.64
CA TRP A 155 -3.79 -16.52 -0.53
C TRP A 155 -4.00 -15.93 0.87
N ILE A 156 -3.33 -16.51 1.88
CA ILE A 156 -3.27 -15.95 3.24
C ILE A 156 -2.70 -14.53 3.25
N LYS A 157 -1.87 -14.15 2.27
CA LYS A 157 -1.39 -12.78 2.10
C LYS A 157 -2.53 -11.77 1.96
N GLN A 158 -3.57 -12.10 1.19
CA GLN A 158 -4.74 -11.25 0.98
C GLN A 158 -5.59 -11.18 2.27
N CYS A 159 -5.70 -12.30 2.98
CA CYS A 159 -6.38 -12.34 4.28
C CYS A 159 -5.67 -11.46 5.31
N LEU A 160 -4.33 -11.54 5.38
CA LEU A 160 -3.51 -10.73 6.26
C LEU A 160 -3.71 -9.24 5.99
N GLU A 161 -3.57 -8.80 4.75
CA GLU A 161 -3.74 -7.38 4.40
C GLU A 161 -5.15 -6.89 4.76
N LEU A 162 -6.18 -7.69 4.44
CA LEU A 162 -7.57 -7.38 4.77
C LEU A 162 -7.81 -7.26 6.28
N LEU A 163 -7.17 -8.09 7.11
CA LEU A 163 -7.31 -7.99 8.58
C LEU A 163 -6.43 -6.88 9.17
N LEU A 164 -5.23 -6.69 8.63
CA LEU A 164 -4.27 -5.71 9.11
C LEU A 164 -4.80 -4.29 8.99
N VAL A 165 -5.49 -3.97 7.89
CA VAL A 165 -6.07 -2.63 7.73
C VAL A 165 -7.24 -2.37 8.69
N CYS A 166 -7.77 -3.34 9.44
CA CYS A 166 -8.71 -3.03 10.54
C CYS A 166 -8.05 -2.29 11.72
N CYS A 167 -6.72 -2.22 11.78
CA CYS A 167 -6.02 -1.44 12.78
C CYS A 167 -6.44 0.04 12.75
N VAL A 168 -6.45 0.69 13.91
CA VAL A 168 -6.72 2.12 14.03
C VAL A 168 -5.60 2.90 13.34
N SER A 169 -5.94 3.62 12.27
CA SER A 169 -4.96 4.27 11.39
C SER A 169 -4.13 5.38 12.06
N ASN A 170 -4.76 6.17 12.94
CA ASN A 170 -4.21 7.44 13.42
C ASN A 170 -3.46 7.35 14.76
N SER A 171 -3.28 6.15 15.33
CA SER A 171 -2.48 6.02 16.55
C SER A 171 -0.99 6.18 16.27
N GLN A 172 -0.30 6.88 17.19
CA GLN A 172 1.16 6.89 17.21
C GLN A 172 1.67 5.52 17.64
N ILE A 173 2.69 5.01 16.94
CA ILE A 173 3.31 3.75 17.29
C ILE A 173 4.18 3.95 18.52
N ARG A 174 4.03 3.04 19.49
CA ARG A 174 4.84 2.99 20.71
C ARG A 174 5.32 1.57 20.93
N LEU A 175 6.50 1.43 21.53
CA LEU A 175 6.95 0.12 21.97
C LEU A 175 5.99 -0.40 23.05
N SER A 176 5.62 -1.67 22.96
CA SER A 176 4.81 -2.35 23.97
C SER A 176 5.56 -2.50 25.29
N ASN A 177 6.89 -2.59 25.25
CA ASN A 177 7.74 -2.70 26.43
C ASN A 177 8.64 -1.47 26.57
N THR A 178 8.38 -0.68 27.60
CA THR A 178 9.13 0.55 27.90
C THR A 178 10.56 0.29 28.38
N LYS A 179 10.92 -0.94 28.74
CA LYS A 179 12.28 -1.31 29.20
C LYS A 179 13.34 -1.21 28.11
N TYR A 180 12.94 -1.26 26.84
CA TYR A 180 13.85 -1.11 25.70
C TYR A 180 13.96 0.34 25.22
N LEU A 181 13.29 1.28 25.89
CA LEU A 181 13.42 2.70 25.59
C LEU A 181 14.75 3.22 26.14
N LEU A 182 15.46 3.95 25.31
CA LEU A 182 16.59 4.76 25.76
C LEU A 182 16.07 5.94 26.59
N PRO A 183 16.83 6.40 27.59
CA PRO A 183 16.51 7.64 28.31
C PRO A 183 16.36 8.80 27.33
N SER A 184 15.37 9.67 27.58
CA SER A 184 15.24 10.92 26.83
C SER A 184 16.52 11.76 26.94
N ILE A 185 16.83 12.60 25.95
CA ILE A 185 17.92 13.58 26.06
C ILE A 185 17.68 14.54 27.24
N THR A 186 16.41 14.79 27.58
CA THR A 186 16.00 15.56 28.76
C THR A 186 16.14 14.79 30.07
N ALA A 187 16.44 13.48 30.04
CA ALA A 187 16.66 12.72 31.26
C ALA A 187 17.88 13.24 32.03
N VAL A 188 18.89 13.80 31.35
CA VAL A 188 20.07 14.45 31.97
C VAL A 188 19.67 15.59 32.91
N ILE A 189 18.54 16.26 32.65
CA ILE A 189 18.01 17.32 33.54
C ILE A 189 17.73 16.74 34.94
N ASN A 190 17.25 15.51 35.03
CA ASN A 190 16.98 14.85 36.32
C ASN A 190 18.27 14.46 37.07
N TRP A 191 19.43 14.53 36.41
CA TRP A 191 20.73 14.17 36.99
C TRP A 191 21.50 15.43 37.41
N ALA A 192 21.06 16.61 36.99
CA ALA A 192 21.63 17.89 37.40
C ALA A 192 21.29 18.20 38.87
N ASP A 193 22.15 18.96 39.55
CA ASP A 193 21.91 19.44 40.91
C ASP A 193 20.73 20.43 40.96
N SER A 194 20.11 20.57 42.13
CA SER A 194 18.86 21.33 42.29
C SER A 194 18.93 22.80 41.84
N GLU A 195 20.12 23.40 41.81
CA GLU A 195 20.32 24.77 41.30
C GLU A 195 20.39 24.82 39.77
N GLU A 196 21.05 23.84 39.13
CA GLU A 196 21.19 23.78 37.67
C GLU A 196 19.92 23.29 36.97
N ARG A 197 19.10 22.47 37.65
CA ARG A 197 17.80 21.98 37.13
C ARG A 197 16.90 23.11 36.65
N LYS A 198 16.87 24.24 37.37
CA LYS A 198 16.03 25.40 37.03
C LYS A 198 16.45 26.02 35.69
N SER A 199 17.76 26.05 35.41
CA SER A 199 18.32 26.56 34.15
C SER A 199 17.94 25.67 32.96
N PHE A 200 17.94 24.34 33.13
CA PHE A 200 17.58 23.40 32.06
C PHE A 200 16.07 23.31 31.77
N VAL A 201 15.21 23.45 32.80
CA VAL A 201 13.75 23.41 32.63
C VAL A 201 13.25 24.58 31.78
N ILE A 202 13.85 25.77 31.91
CA ILE A 202 13.52 26.96 31.10
C ILE A 202 13.71 26.67 29.60
N PHE A 203 14.76 25.95 29.20
CA PHE A 203 14.99 25.58 27.79
C PHE A 203 14.04 24.49 27.26
N SER A 204 13.39 23.73 28.16
CA SER A 204 12.38 22.74 27.76
C SER A 204 11.00 23.36 27.51
N SER A 205 10.68 24.48 28.17
CA SER A 205 9.38 25.16 28.09
C SER A 205 9.32 26.32 27.08
N VAL A 206 10.47 26.89 26.67
CA VAL A 206 10.51 28.09 25.79
C VAL A 206 10.36 27.76 24.29
N LYS A 207 10.28 26.49 23.89
CA LYS A 207 10.13 26.11 22.48
C LYS A 207 8.68 26.04 21.97
N GLU A 208 7.71 26.50 22.74
CA GLU A 208 6.29 26.46 22.34
C GLU A 208 5.76 27.76 21.72
N GLU A 209 6.50 28.88 21.74
CA GLU A 209 6.04 30.12 21.08
C GLU A 209 7.16 30.85 20.32
N SER A 210 6.81 31.27 19.09
CA SER A 210 7.55 32.10 18.11
C SER A 210 8.56 31.41 17.18
N SER A 211 8.16 31.22 15.91
CA SER A 211 8.63 32.07 14.81
C SER A 211 8.07 31.58 13.48
N ASP A 212 7.40 32.52 12.81
CA ASP A 212 6.88 32.47 11.45
C ASP A 212 7.87 31.94 10.40
N GLY A 213 7.26 31.53 9.28
CA GLY A 213 7.84 31.01 8.05
C GLY A 213 9.25 31.46 7.72
N PHE A 214 10.09 30.49 7.38
CA PHE A 214 11.31 30.76 6.62
C PHE A 214 11.35 29.88 5.38
N SER A 215 11.63 30.58 4.27
CA SER A 215 11.60 30.16 2.88
C SER A 215 12.48 28.94 2.61
N ASP A 216 11.91 28.02 1.84
CA ASP A 216 12.61 26.98 1.08
C ASP A 216 13.49 27.66 0.02
N SER A 217 14.77 27.84 0.32
CA SER A 217 15.81 28.14 -0.68
C SER A 217 17.08 27.42 -0.26
N LEU A 218 17.15 26.16 -0.64
CA LEU A 218 18.36 25.37 -0.67
C LEU A 218 19.22 25.87 -1.85
N ASP A 219 20.11 26.83 -1.63
CA ASP A 219 21.26 27.01 -2.52
C ASP A 219 22.32 25.95 -2.14
N PRO A 220 22.70 25.02 -3.05
CA PRO A 220 23.63 23.95 -2.74
C PRO A 220 25.11 24.31 -2.96
N ASP A 221 25.44 25.57 -3.22
CA ASP A 221 26.81 25.99 -3.53
C ASP A 221 27.38 26.92 -2.45
N LYS A 222 27.94 26.32 -1.41
CA LYS A 222 29.09 26.82 -0.64
C LYS A 222 29.57 25.70 0.27
N GLU A 223 30.34 24.79 -0.31
CA GLU A 223 31.36 24.08 0.45
C GLU A 223 32.25 25.15 1.08
N ASP A 224 32.09 25.40 2.39
CA ASP A 224 33.11 26.07 3.17
C ASP A 224 34.31 25.12 3.18
N VAL A 225 35.19 25.33 2.20
CA VAL A 225 36.54 24.78 2.13
C VAL A 225 37.20 25.10 3.46
N LEU A 226 37.41 24.08 4.29
CA LEU A 226 38.28 24.18 5.45
C LEU A 226 39.71 24.31 4.91
N ASP A 227 40.17 25.54 4.71
CA ASP A 227 41.58 25.84 4.48
C ASP A 227 42.35 25.39 5.73
N MET A 228 43.06 24.29 5.59
CA MET A 228 44.02 23.81 6.58
C MET A 228 45.36 24.49 6.28
N ASP A 229 45.43 25.79 6.56
CA ASP A 229 46.68 26.53 6.51
C ASP A 229 47.56 26.13 7.69
N LEU A 230 48.53 25.27 7.37
CA LEU A 230 49.55 24.78 8.26
C LEU A 230 50.72 25.77 8.29
N ASP A 231 50.52 26.96 8.85
CA ASP A 231 51.61 27.93 8.99
C ASP A 231 52.17 28.03 10.41
N SER A 232 53.49 27.95 10.44
CA SER A 232 54.33 27.81 11.60
C SER A 232 54.63 29.18 12.21
N ASN A 233 54.53 29.25 13.55
CA ASN A 233 55.24 30.21 14.40
C ASN A 233 54.94 31.71 14.18
N SER A 234 53.90 32.23 14.85
CA SER A 234 53.97 33.58 15.41
C SER A 234 53.17 33.68 16.71
N THR A 235 53.82 34.23 17.73
CA THR A 235 53.27 34.54 19.05
C THR A 235 52.16 35.57 18.95
N HIS A 236 50.91 35.12 18.87
CA HIS A 236 49.73 35.93 19.18
C HIS A 236 48.80 35.10 20.08
N LYS A 237 48.51 35.61 21.29
CA LYS A 237 47.39 35.10 22.10
C LYS A 237 46.12 35.32 21.30
N GLU A 238 45.68 34.31 20.56
CA GLU A 238 44.34 34.29 20.00
C GLU A 238 43.34 34.33 21.16
N ASP A 239 42.56 35.41 21.20
CA ASP A 239 41.42 35.56 22.10
C ASP A 239 40.39 34.47 21.74
N LEU A 240 40.49 33.32 22.41
CA LEU A 240 39.54 32.19 22.34
C LEU A 240 38.08 32.58 22.67
N THR A 241 37.85 33.83 23.09
CA THR A 241 36.58 34.39 23.52
C THR A 241 35.74 34.99 22.39
N LYS A 242 36.32 35.39 21.24
CA LYS A 242 35.57 36.03 20.13
C LYS A 242 34.77 35.04 19.27
N ASN A 243 35.14 33.76 19.25
CA ASN A 243 34.43 32.70 18.52
C ASN A 243 33.30 32.03 19.35
N GLN A 244 33.12 32.40 20.62
CA GLN A 244 32.07 31.84 21.49
C GLN A 244 30.63 32.07 21.01
N PRO A 245 30.20 33.28 20.59
CA PRO A 245 28.81 33.50 20.20
C PRO A 245 28.43 32.75 18.91
N ASN A 246 29.37 32.64 17.96
CA ASN A 246 29.17 31.86 16.73
C ASN A 246 29.08 30.36 17.02
N ARG A 247 29.92 29.84 17.92
CA ARG A 247 29.86 28.43 18.35
C ARG A 247 28.56 28.12 19.09
N GLN A 248 28.11 29.00 19.99
CA GLN A 248 26.85 28.83 20.71
C GLN A 248 25.66 28.84 19.75
N ARG A 249 25.66 29.75 18.77
CA ARG A 249 24.62 29.81 17.74
C ARG A 249 24.59 28.55 16.87
N ALA A 250 25.75 28.04 16.46
CA ALA A 250 25.86 26.80 15.69
C ALA A 250 25.35 25.58 16.48
N ILE A 251 25.72 25.46 17.77
CA ILE A 251 25.22 24.38 18.64
C ILE A 251 23.70 24.48 18.79
N ASN A 252 23.15 25.68 19.03
CA ASN A 252 21.71 25.87 19.14
C ASN A 252 20.98 25.48 17.84
N GLN A 253 21.54 25.81 16.67
CA GLN A 253 20.99 25.38 15.37
C GLN A 253 20.99 23.87 15.22
N ILE A 254 22.08 23.18 15.60
CA ILE A 254 22.16 21.71 15.55
C ILE A 254 21.11 21.08 16.49
N VAL A 255 20.98 21.59 17.71
CA VAL A 255 19.97 21.11 18.68
C VAL A 255 18.54 21.33 18.15
N CYS A 256 18.28 22.46 17.49
CA CYS A 256 16.99 22.70 16.85
C CYS A 256 16.70 21.71 15.72
N LYS A 257 17.64 21.53 14.79
CA LYS A 257 17.51 20.55 13.71
C LYS A 257 17.30 19.13 14.23
N GLN A 258 18.03 18.74 15.28
CA GLN A 258 17.88 17.42 15.90
C GLN A 258 16.50 17.26 16.55
N SER A 259 15.99 18.29 17.22
CA SER A 259 14.64 18.28 17.82
C SER A 259 13.55 18.15 16.76
N GLU A 260 13.66 18.87 15.65
CA GLU A 260 12.73 18.78 14.53
C GLU A 260 12.76 17.41 13.87
N PHE A 261 13.95 16.84 13.67
CA PHE A 261 14.12 15.48 13.16
C PHE A 261 13.45 14.44 14.06
N LEU A 262 13.63 14.54 15.39
CA LEU A 262 13.00 13.62 16.34
C LEU A 262 11.47 13.74 16.32
N GLU A 263 10.93 14.95 16.21
CA GLU A 263 9.50 15.16 16.05
C GLU A 263 8.98 14.58 14.74
N LEU A 264 9.72 14.73 13.64
CA LEU A 264 9.38 14.12 12.35
C LEU A 264 9.39 12.58 12.45
N ALA A 265 10.41 11.99 13.06
CA ALA A 265 10.53 10.55 13.27
C ALA A 265 9.40 10.00 14.15
N ARG A 266 8.87 10.81 15.08
CA ARG A 266 7.73 10.45 15.93
C ARG A 266 6.39 10.46 15.20
N ARG A 267 6.29 11.10 14.02
CA ARG A 267 5.03 11.21 13.26
C ARG A 267 4.59 9.92 12.58
N VAL A 268 5.36 8.83 12.66
CA VAL A 268 5.00 7.55 12.05
C VAL A 268 3.72 7.01 12.69
N ARG A 269 2.69 6.83 11.85
CA ARG A 269 1.37 6.35 12.26
C ARG A 269 1.23 4.85 12.02
N THR A 270 0.32 4.23 12.76
CA THR A 270 0.00 2.81 12.64
C THR A 270 -0.34 2.41 11.20
N GLU A 271 -1.05 3.25 10.44
CA GLU A 271 -1.37 2.97 9.04
C GLU A 271 -0.13 2.74 8.16
N GLN A 272 0.93 3.53 8.35
CA GLN A 272 2.15 3.47 7.54
C GLN A 272 2.91 2.17 7.84
N LEU A 273 3.02 1.80 9.12
CA LEU A 273 3.64 0.54 9.53
C LEU A 273 2.86 -0.66 9.03
N VAL A 274 1.53 -0.62 9.15
CA VAL A 274 0.64 -1.70 8.72
C VAL A 274 0.72 -1.90 7.21
N ALA A 275 0.67 -0.81 6.43
CA ALA A 275 0.81 -0.87 4.98
C ALA A 275 2.17 -1.48 4.59
N ALA A 276 3.27 -1.03 5.21
CA ALA A 276 4.59 -1.58 4.97
C ALA A 276 4.69 -3.07 5.34
N ALA A 277 4.14 -3.47 6.50
CA ALA A 277 4.11 -4.86 6.94
C ALA A 277 3.33 -5.75 5.98
N ALA A 278 2.19 -5.28 5.45
CA ALA A 278 1.43 -5.98 4.43
C ALA A 278 2.24 -6.17 3.15
N GLN A 279 2.96 -5.14 2.69
CA GLN A 279 3.82 -5.26 1.50
C GLN A 279 4.95 -6.28 1.71
N LEU A 280 5.57 -6.29 2.90
CA LEU A 280 6.59 -7.29 3.23
C LEU A 280 6.01 -8.72 3.22
N CYS A 281 4.79 -8.91 3.75
CA CYS A 281 4.11 -10.20 3.68
C CYS A 281 3.79 -10.62 2.24
N HIS A 282 3.50 -9.67 1.35
CA HIS A 282 3.31 -9.98 -0.07
C HIS A 282 4.59 -10.44 -0.76
N MET A 283 5.76 -9.96 -0.31
CA MET A 283 7.06 -10.33 -0.87
C MET A 283 7.59 -11.68 -0.37
N ASP A 284 7.24 -12.09 0.85
CA ASP A 284 7.75 -13.31 1.47
C ASP A 284 6.65 -14.15 2.12
N ASP A 285 6.42 -15.35 1.56
CA ASP A 285 5.46 -16.34 2.05
C ASP A 285 5.79 -16.79 3.48
N VAL A 286 7.07 -16.90 3.83
CA VAL A 286 7.50 -17.34 5.17
C VAL A 286 7.15 -16.27 6.21
N LEU A 287 7.43 -15.02 5.91
CA LEU A 287 7.04 -13.90 6.75
C LEU A 287 5.52 -13.79 6.90
N ALA A 288 4.78 -13.93 5.80
CA ALA A 288 3.31 -13.93 5.83
C ALA A 288 2.78 -15.07 6.71
N HIS A 289 3.27 -16.28 6.52
CA HIS A 289 2.91 -17.45 7.33
C HIS A 289 3.17 -17.21 8.82
N HIS A 290 4.38 -16.75 9.18
CA HIS A 290 4.75 -16.46 10.56
C HIS A 290 3.89 -15.35 11.17
N THR A 291 3.59 -14.32 10.39
CA THR A 291 2.72 -13.21 10.81
C THR A 291 1.31 -13.71 11.08
N TRP A 292 0.76 -14.55 10.20
CA TRP A 292 -0.56 -15.17 10.38
C TRP A 292 -0.64 -15.98 11.68
N LEU A 293 0.32 -16.88 11.92
CA LEU A 293 0.35 -17.70 13.14
C LEU A 293 0.44 -16.87 14.43
N ARG A 294 1.06 -15.68 14.39
CA ARG A 294 1.14 -14.78 15.55
C ARG A 294 -0.07 -13.87 15.72
N LEU A 295 -0.68 -13.45 14.62
CA LEU A 295 -1.79 -12.49 14.61
C LEU A 295 -3.13 -13.18 14.81
N PHE A 296 -3.39 -14.27 14.09
CA PHE A 296 -4.71 -14.91 14.05
C PHE A 296 -5.20 -15.35 15.45
N PRO A 297 -4.40 -16.00 16.32
CA PRO A 297 -4.86 -16.36 17.67
C PRO A 297 -5.22 -15.14 18.54
N LYS A 298 -4.50 -14.03 18.36
CA LYS A 298 -4.81 -12.79 19.08
C LYS A 298 -6.12 -12.21 18.61
N LEU A 299 -6.35 -12.13 17.30
CA LEU A 299 -7.63 -11.68 16.74
C LEU A 299 -8.79 -12.59 17.18
N TRP A 300 -8.57 -13.91 17.16
CA TRP A 300 -9.53 -14.90 17.65
C TRP A 300 -9.94 -14.64 19.10
N SER A 301 -8.98 -14.33 19.98
CA SER A 301 -9.25 -14.02 21.39
C SER A 301 -10.01 -12.70 21.62
N THR A 302 -10.15 -11.84 20.61
CA THR A 302 -10.93 -10.59 20.72
C THR A 302 -12.41 -10.76 20.43
N LEU A 303 -12.82 -11.90 19.88
CA LEU A 303 -14.21 -12.18 19.54
C LEU A 303 -15.01 -12.54 20.79
N ASP A 304 -16.28 -12.10 20.84
CA ASP A 304 -17.21 -12.49 21.91
C ASP A 304 -17.74 -13.94 21.73
N ASP A 305 -18.36 -14.51 22.77
CA ASP A 305 -18.84 -15.89 22.75
C ASP A 305 -19.80 -16.20 21.59
N ARG A 306 -20.64 -15.23 21.21
CA ARG A 306 -21.59 -15.39 20.11
C ARG A 306 -20.86 -15.37 18.76
N GLN A 307 -19.93 -14.44 18.58
CA GLN A 307 -19.09 -14.35 17.39
C GLN A 307 -18.25 -15.61 17.21
N LEU A 308 -17.61 -16.08 18.29
CA LEU A 308 -16.86 -17.32 18.31
C LEU A 308 -17.72 -18.52 17.92
N GLY A 309 -18.91 -18.65 18.51
CA GLY A 309 -19.86 -19.71 18.14
C GLY A 309 -20.17 -19.74 16.64
N THR A 310 -20.42 -18.58 16.03
CA THR A 310 -20.64 -18.49 14.58
C THR A 310 -19.41 -18.91 13.78
N VAL A 311 -18.22 -18.35 14.08
CA VAL A 311 -17.01 -18.64 13.31
C VAL A 311 -16.59 -20.10 13.46
N MET A 312 -16.73 -20.71 14.65
CA MET A 312 -16.41 -22.13 14.87
C MET A 312 -17.28 -23.08 14.06
N ASN A 313 -18.55 -22.74 13.82
CA ASN A 313 -19.42 -23.58 13.00
C ASN A 313 -18.98 -23.60 11.53
N GLU A 314 -18.36 -22.53 11.05
CA GLU A 314 -17.96 -22.36 9.65
C GLU A 314 -16.49 -22.75 9.40
N ILE A 315 -15.64 -22.69 10.42
CA ILE A 315 -14.19 -22.95 10.26
C ILE A 315 -13.89 -24.40 9.89
N VAL A 316 -14.63 -25.37 10.42
CA VAL A 316 -14.43 -26.79 10.11
C VAL A 316 -14.81 -27.07 8.66
N PRO A 317 -16.02 -26.72 8.16
CA PRO A 317 -16.36 -26.78 6.75
C PRO A 317 -15.34 -26.09 5.84
N PHE A 318 -14.83 -24.93 6.24
CA PHE A 318 -13.83 -24.18 5.48
C PHE A 318 -12.48 -24.91 5.36
N ILE A 319 -11.98 -25.51 6.44
CA ILE A 319 -10.70 -26.23 6.40
C ILE A 319 -10.81 -27.51 5.54
N ILE A 320 -11.97 -28.15 5.52
CA ILE A 320 -12.19 -29.38 4.75
C ILE A 320 -12.63 -29.14 3.31
N SER A 321 -12.90 -27.90 2.89
CA SER A 321 -13.45 -27.61 1.56
C SER A 321 -12.46 -27.83 0.42
N GLY A 322 -11.19 -28.13 0.71
CA GLY A 322 -10.14 -28.41 -0.28
C GLY A 322 -9.27 -27.19 -0.53
#